data_AF-A0A4Y2QP12-F1
#
_entry.id   AF-A0A4Y2QP12-F1
#
_cell.length_a   1.000
_cell.length_b   1.000
_cell.length_c   1.000
_cell.angle_alpha   90.00
_cell.angle_beta   90.00
_cell.angle_gamma   90.00
#
_symmetry.space_group_name_H-M   'P 1'
#
loop_
_entity.id
_entity.type
_entity.pdbx_description
1 polymer ?
#
loop_
_entity_poly.entity_id
_entity_poly.type
_entity_poly.pdbx_seq_one_letter_code
_entity_poly.pdbx_strand_id
1 'polypeptide(L)'
;MAQSHDIDTAVENTTNRILAAADIAIPKTSGKQPRLWKPWWDEKYAEAFRNQKRCWDRFRRYPTTENFINFKKAKAMARIKRQNQNTTWQKNVNSIQCNISPKEMWNKNMDGAVLSSPVVQSSRSPDPETRERST
;
A
#
# COMPACT_ATOMS: atom_id res chain seq x y z
N MET A 1 26.54 49.10 -38.33
CA MET A 1 25.78 48.03 -39.01
C MET A 1 25.09 47.22 -37.91
N ALA A 2 23.78 47.40 -37.73
CA ALA A 2 23.05 46.71 -36.68
C ALA A 2 22.88 45.24 -37.09
N GLN A 3 23.34 44.32 -36.23
CA GLN A 3 23.11 42.90 -36.38
C GLN A 3 21.62 42.65 -36.25
N SER A 4 20.92 42.44 -37.36
CA SER A 4 19.55 41.94 -37.34
C SER A 4 19.60 40.50 -36.85
N HIS A 5 19.44 40.31 -35.54
CA HIS A 5 19.15 38.98 -35.03
C HIS A 5 17.80 38.56 -35.58
N ASP A 6 17.84 37.49 -36.34
CA ASP A 6 16.68 36.78 -36.83
C ASP A 6 15.75 36.47 -35.64
N ILE A 7 14.48 36.86 -35.77
CA ILE A 7 13.49 36.77 -34.68
C ILE A 7 13.32 35.31 -34.28
N ASP A 8 13.38 34.39 -35.25
CA ASP A 8 13.26 32.96 -35.02
C ASP A 8 14.41 32.45 -34.13
N THR A 9 15.63 32.90 -34.40
CA THR A 9 16.80 32.62 -33.56
C THR A 9 16.63 33.14 -32.11
N ALA A 10 16.04 34.32 -31.93
CA ALA A 10 15.79 34.87 -30.59
C ALA A 10 14.72 34.09 -29.82
N VAL A 11 13.66 33.65 -30.51
CA VAL A 11 12.58 32.82 -29.95
C VAL A 11 13.10 31.43 -29.57
N GLU A 12 13.91 30.81 -30.42
CA GLU A 12 14.51 29.50 -30.16
C GLU A 12 15.43 29.55 -28.92
N ASN A 13 16.30 30.56 -28.84
CA ASN A 13 17.18 30.77 -27.69
C ASN A 13 16.39 30.96 -26.38
N THR A 14 15.30 31.71 -26.43
CA THR A 14 14.46 31.93 -25.24
C THR A 14 13.77 30.65 -24.80
N THR A 15 13.21 29.90 -25.75
CA THR A 15 12.56 28.60 -25.51
C THR A 15 13.54 27.60 -24.90
N ASN A 16 14.74 27.49 -25.46
CA ASN A 16 15.78 26.57 -24.97
C ASN A 16 16.23 26.91 -23.54
N ARG A 17 16.32 28.20 -23.19
CA ARG A 17 16.67 28.62 -21.83
C ARG A 17 15.56 28.30 -20.83
N ILE A 18 14.29 28.47 -21.20
CA ILE A 18 13.15 28.10 -20.35
C ILE A 18 13.11 26.58 -20.12
N LEU A 19 13.30 25.79 -21.19
CA LEU A 19 13.35 24.33 -21.09
C LEU A 19 14.52 23.85 -20.22
N ALA A 20 15.71 24.42 -20.40
CA ALA A 20 16.88 24.08 -19.58
C ALA A 20 16.66 24.44 -18.10
N ALA A 21 16.08 25.61 -17.81
CA ALA A 21 15.73 26.01 -16.45
C ALA A 21 14.67 25.08 -15.84
N ALA A 22 13.67 24.68 -16.63
CA ALA A 22 12.63 23.75 -16.21
C ALA A 22 13.19 22.35 -15.92
N ASP A 23 14.08 21.82 -16.77
CA ASP A 23 14.70 20.51 -16.57
C ASP A 23 15.61 20.47 -15.32
N ILE A 24 16.24 21.60 -14.96
CA ILE A 24 17.03 21.74 -13.72
C ILE A 24 16.11 21.86 -12.50
N ALA A 25 15.06 22.69 -12.58
CA ALA A 25 14.16 22.96 -11.46
C ALA A 25 13.23 21.78 -11.14
N ILE A 26 12.80 21.05 -12.16
CA ILE A 26 11.87 19.92 -12.05
C ILE A 26 12.49 18.72 -12.76
N PRO A 27 13.43 18.01 -12.10
CA PRO A 27 14.04 16.83 -12.68
C PRO A 27 12.95 15.79 -12.97
N LYS A 28 12.91 15.30 -14.21
CA LYS A 28 12.00 14.24 -14.64
C LYS A 28 12.26 12.99 -13.81
N THR A 29 11.33 12.64 -12.93
CA THR A 29 11.44 11.41 -12.15
C THR A 29 11.11 10.21 -13.04
N SER A 30 11.81 9.10 -12.86
CA SER A 30 11.74 7.93 -13.75
C SER A 30 10.39 7.18 -13.70
N GLY A 31 9.37 7.70 -13.01
CA GLY A 31 8.08 7.04 -12.77
C GLY A 31 8.16 5.75 -11.95
N LYS A 32 9.36 5.22 -11.69
CA LYS A 32 9.62 4.00 -10.95
C LYS A 32 9.55 4.30 -9.46
N GLN A 33 8.32 4.35 -8.93
CA GLN A 33 8.09 4.35 -7.49
C GLN A 33 8.69 3.07 -6.89
N PRO A 34 9.56 3.16 -5.86
CA PRO A 34 10.04 1.97 -5.19
C PRO A 34 8.86 1.20 -4.62
N ARG A 35 8.91 -0.13 -4.73
CA ARG A 35 7.87 -0.99 -4.19
C ARG A 35 7.90 -0.84 -2.67
N LEU A 36 6.93 -0.09 -2.11
CA LEU A 36 6.78 0.09 -0.67
C LEU A 36 6.57 -1.28 -0.02
N TRP A 37 7.65 -1.83 0.54
CA TRP A 37 7.59 -3.11 1.23
C TRP A 37 6.89 -2.88 2.55
N LYS A 38 5.78 -3.59 2.75
CA LYS A 38 4.99 -3.55 3.98
C LYS A 38 5.83 -4.16 5.12
N PRO A 39 6.23 -3.41 6.15
CA PRO A 39 7.13 -3.93 7.20
C PRO A 39 6.49 -5.00 8.10
N TRP A 40 5.16 -5.16 8.01
CA TRP A 40 4.39 -6.21 8.69
C TRP A 40 4.17 -7.46 7.82
N TRP A 41 4.73 -7.48 6.60
CA TRP A 41 4.61 -8.61 5.69
C TRP A 41 5.59 -9.72 6.06
N ASP A 42 5.10 -10.63 6.87
CA ASP A 42 5.82 -11.84 7.29
C ASP A 42 5.58 -12.99 6.31
N GLU A 43 6.58 -13.85 6.12
CA GLU A 43 6.48 -15.07 5.32
C GLU A 43 5.44 -16.04 5.88
N LYS A 44 5.35 -16.16 7.21
CA LYS A 44 4.32 -16.97 7.88
C LYS A 44 2.90 -16.47 7.57
N TYR A 45 2.72 -15.13 7.55
CA TYR A 45 1.46 -14.54 7.13
C TYR A 45 1.18 -14.79 5.64
N ALA A 46 2.20 -14.65 4.79
CA ALA A 46 2.05 -14.89 3.35
C ALA A 46 1.60 -16.33 3.05
N GLU A 47 2.16 -17.31 3.76
CA GLU A 47 1.74 -18.71 3.67
C GLU A 47 0.30 -18.91 4.16
N ALA A 48 -0.04 -18.39 5.35
CA ALA A 48 -1.39 -18.49 5.90
C ALA A 48 -2.45 -17.85 4.96
N PHE A 49 -2.12 -16.71 4.35
CA PHE A 49 -2.97 -16.04 3.37
C PHE A 49 -3.14 -16.86 2.08
N ARG A 50 -2.05 -17.43 1.55
CA ARG A 50 -2.11 -18.34 0.38
C ARG A 50 -2.98 -19.55 0.69
N ASN A 51 -2.84 -20.15 1.87
CA ASN A 51 -3.65 -21.29 2.29
C ASN A 51 -5.13 -20.92 2.44
N GLN A 52 -5.44 -19.80 3.10
CA GLN A 52 -6.80 -19.28 3.21
C GLN A 52 -7.44 -19.09 1.83
N LYS A 53 -6.72 -18.49 0.87
CA LYS A 53 -7.21 -18.30 -0.50
C LYS A 53 -7.47 -19.63 -1.20
N ARG A 54 -6.56 -20.60 -1.09
CA ARG A 54 -6.73 -21.95 -1.64
C ARG A 54 -7.97 -22.65 -1.07
N CYS A 55 -8.14 -22.64 0.25
CA CYS A 55 -9.32 -23.26 0.88
C CYS A 55 -10.62 -22.54 0.53
N TRP A 56 -10.60 -21.20 0.42
CA TRP A 56 -11.75 -20.43 -0.05
C TRP A 56 -12.13 -20.79 -1.49
N ASP A 57 -11.15 -20.84 -2.39
CA ASP A 57 -11.39 -21.20 -3.79
C ASP A 57 -11.94 -22.63 -3.93
N ARG A 58 -11.47 -23.58 -3.10
CA ARG A 58 -11.99 -24.94 -3.04
C ARG A 58 -13.45 -24.95 -2.55
N PHE A 59 -13.74 -24.31 -1.42
CA PHE A 59 -15.08 -24.24 -0.84
C PHE A 59 -16.08 -23.55 -1.78
N ARG A 60 -15.67 -22.45 -2.41
CA ARG A 60 -16.50 -21.70 -3.36
C ARG A 60 -16.86 -22.53 -4.60
N ARG A 61 -15.96 -23.38 -5.08
CA ARG A 61 -16.23 -24.29 -6.21
C ARG A 61 -17.03 -25.52 -5.78
N TYR A 62 -16.80 -26.01 -4.56
CA TYR A 62 -17.38 -27.24 -4.03
C TYR A 62 -17.81 -27.02 -2.57
N PRO A 63 -19.04 -26.55 -2.33
CA PRO A 63 -19.51 -26.12 -1.01
C PRO A 63 -19.90 -27.30 -0.12
N THR A 64 -18.93 -28.15 0.22
CA THR A 64 -19.10 -29.28 1.15
C THR A 64 -18.77 -28.86 2.58
N THR A 65 -19.31 -29.57 3.57
CA THR A 65 -19.05 -29.33 5.00
C THR A 65 -17.56 -29.41 5.33
N GLU A 66 -16.85 -30.39 4.78
CA GLU A 66 -15.41 -30.54 4.96
C GLU A 66 -14.64 -29.33 4.43
N ASN A 67 -14.96 -28.86 3.22
CA ASN A 67 -14.33 -27.69 2.63
C ASN A 67 -14.62 -26.42 3.44
N PHE A 68 -15.82 -26.29 4.01
CA PHE A 68 -16.17 -25.20 4.90
C PHE A 68 -15.34 -25.22 6.19
N ILE A 69 -15.19 -26.38 6.83
CA ILE A 69 -14.36 -26.56 8.03
C ILE A 69 -12.90 -26.20 7.71
N ASN A 70 -12.36 -26.69 6.61
CA ASN A 70 -10.99 -26.40 6.19
C ASN A 70 -10.78 -24.91 5.91
N PHE A 71 -11.73 -24.25 5.25
CA PHE A 71 -11.70 -22.79 5.07
C PHE A 71 -11.73 -22.04 6.40
N LYS A 72 -12.59 -22.44 7.35
CA LYS A 72 -12.67 -21.80 8.68
C LYS A 72 -11.35 -21.94 9.45
N LYS A 73 -10.71 -23.12 9.42
CA LYS A 73 -9.38 -23.35 10.00
C LYS A 73 -8.34 -22.42 9.36
N ALA A 74 -8.26 -22.38 8.03
CA ALA A 74 -7.32 -21.52 7.32
C ALA A 74 -7.57 -20.02 7.56
N LYS A 75 -8.85 -19.60 7.62
CA LYS A 75 -9.25 -18.23 7.96
C LYS A 75 -8.85 -17.85 9.38
N ALA A 76 -8.91 -18.78 10.34
CA ALA A 76 -8.44 -18.54 11.70
C ALA A 76 -6.92 -18.32 11.73
N MET A 77 -6.15 -19.15 11.02
CA MET A 77 -4.69 -19.00 10.92
C MET A 77 -4.26 -17.68 10.28
N ALA A 78 -4.96 -17.22 9.23
CA ALA A 78 -4.68 -15.94 8.59
C ALA A 78 -4.94 -14.71 9.49
N ARG A 79 -5.57 -14.87 10.67
CA ARG A 79 -5.75 -13.77 11.65
C ARG A 79 -4.43 -13.28 12.24
N ILE A 80 -3.32 -14.04 12.09
CA ILE A 80 -1.95 -13.63 12.47
C ILE A 80 -1.56 -12.26 11.89
N LYS A 81 -2.17 -11.84 10.77
CA LYS A 81 -2.02 -10.50 10.19
C LYS A 81 -2.12 -9.39 11.24
N ARG A 82 -3.13 -9.46 12.12
CA ARG A 82 -3.39 -8.40 13.12
C ARG A 82 -2.26 -8.33 14.14
N GLN A 83 -1.74 -9.48 14.57
CA GLN A 83 -0.61 -9.57 15.49
C GLN A 83 0.67 -9.03 14.84
N ASN A 84 0.92 -9.37 13.58
CA ASN A 84 2.08 -8.86 12.85
C ASN A 84 2.00 -7.34 12.65
N GLN A 85 0.83 -6.82 12.30
CA GLN A 85 0.62 -5.37 12.20
C GLN A 85 0.87 -4.66 13.54
N ASN A 86 0.30 -5.18 14.64
CA ASN A 86 0.49 -4.59 15.97
C ASN A 86 1.94 -4.64 16.44
N THR A 87 2.63 -5.77 16.25
CA THR A 87 4.02 -5.92 16.68
C THR A 87 4.97 -5.06 15.86
N THR A 88 4.77 -4.97 14.53
CA THR A 88 5.53 -4.04 13.67
C THR A 88 5.28 -2.58 14.06
N TRP A 89 4.03 -2.22 14.34
CA TRP A 89 3.68 -0.87 14.80
C TRP A 89 4.36 -0.53 16.13
N GLN A 90 4.25 -1.42 17.13
CA GLN A 90 4.90 -1.24 18.43
C GLN A 90 6.42 -1.10 18.28
N LYS A 91 7.06 -1.94 17.45
CA LYS A 91 8.50 -1.83 17.17
C LYS A 91 8.86 -0.49 16.53
N ASN A 92 8.05 -0.02 15.57
CA ASN A 92 8.28 1.27 14.91
C ASN A 92 8.20 2.41 15.94
N VAL A 93 7.11 2.50 16.70
CA VAL A 93 6.91 3.52 17.73
C VAL A 93 8.03 3.49 18.78
N ASN A 94 8.38 2.30 19.29
CA ASN A 94 9.45 2.15 20.28
C ASN A 94 10.84 2.51 19.72
N SER A 95 11.03 2.48 18.40
CA SER A 95 12.27 2.89 17.75
C SER A 95 12.43 4.40 17.59
N ILE A 96 11.39 5.18 17.88
CA ILE A 96 11.42 6.65 17.80
C ILE A 96 12.04 7.18 19.09
N GLN A 97 13.28 7.66 18.99
CA GLN A 97 14.04 8.27 20.08
C GLN A 97 14.06 9.81 19.93
N CYS A 98 14.29 10.54 21.02
CA CYS A 98 14.29 12.02 21.04
C CYS A 98 15.41 12.66 20.20
N ASN A 99 16.43 11.90 19.83
CA ASN A 99 17.60 12.34 19.05
C ASN A 99 17.50 12.03 17.55
N ILE A 100 16.37 11.51 17.07
CA ILE A 100 16.18 11.19 15.65
C ILE A 100 16.06 12.48 14.82
N SER A 101 16.75 12.53 13.68
CA SER A 101 16.64 13.66 12.77
C SER A 101 15.25 13.70 12.10
N PRO A 102 14.72 14.89 11.75
CA PRO A 102 13.45 14.99 11.05
C PRO A 102 13.38 14.12 9.79
N LYS A 103 14.49 14.02 9.04
CA LYS A 103 14.59 13.19 7.84
C LYS A 103 14.43 11.69 8.14
N GLU A 104 15.10 11.19 9.17
CA GLU A 104 14.99 9.79 9.59
C GLU A 104 13.60 9.47 10.15
N MET A 105 13.01 10.39 10.90
CA MET A 105 11.62 10.26 11.36
C MET A 105 10.65 10.21 10.16
N TRP A 106 10.82 11.08 9.17
CA TRP A 106 10.01 11.08 7.95
C TRP A 106 10.14 9.77 7.18
N ASN A 107 11.34 9.20 7.06
CA ASN A 107 11.51 7.90 6.42
C ASN A 107 10.82 6.79 7.23
N LYS A 108 11.04 6.72 8.55
CA LYS A 108 10.39 5.72 9.43
C LYS A 108 8.85 5.82 9.42
N ASN A 109 8.32 7.04 9.35
CA ASN A 109 6.88 7.29 9.30
C ASN A 109 6.32 7.06 7.90
N MET A 110 6.94 7.51 6.82
CA MET A 110 6.41 7.32 5.47
C MET A 110 6.53 5.87 4.99
N ASP A 111 7.59 5.17 5.40
CA ASP A 111 7.74 3.73 5.14
C ASP A 111 6.73 2.88 5.95
N GLY A 112 6.24 3.40 7.08
CA GLY A 112 5.30 2.71 7.98
C GLY A 112 3.83 3.15 7.92
N ALA A 113 3.55 4.42 7.59
CA ALA A 113 2.27 5.10 7.86
C ALA A 113 1.30 5.14 6.69
N VAL A 114 1.72 4.81 5.47
CA VAL A 114 0.76 4.72 4.34
C VAL A 114 -0.24 3.56 4.56
N LEU A 115 -0.04 2.65 5.54
CA LEU A 115 -0.88 1.45 5.70
C LEU A 115 -1.21 1.01 7.13
N SER A 116 -1.02 1.84 8.17
CA SER A 116 -1.22 1.44 9.57
C SER A 116 -2.39 2.13 10.30
N SER A 117 -3.31 2.83 9.63
CA SER A 117 -4.59 3.17 10.27
C SER A 117 -5.47 1.91 10.37
N PRO A 118 -5.88 1.47 11.58
CA PRO A 118 -7.05 0.64 11.73
C PRO A 118 -8.27 1.56 11.72
N VAL A 119 -8.48 2.34 10.65
CA VAL A 119 -9.82 2.83 10.38
C VAL A 119 -10.58 1.60 9.93
N VAL A 120 -11.29 1.00 10.88
CA VAL A 120 -12.39 0.09 10.60
C VAL A 120 -13.34 0.86 9.68
N GLN A 121 -13.21 0.69 8.37
CA GLN A 121 -14.34 0.87 7.49
C GLN A 121 -15.27 -0.30 7.81
N SER A 122 -16.22 -0.03 8.72
CA SER A 122 -17.37 -0.88 8.99
C SER A 122 -18.23 -0.92 7.73
N SER A 123 -17.82 -1.67 6.71
CA SER A 123 -18.78 -2.25 5.78
C SER A 123 -19.32 -3.51 6.44
N ARG A 124 -20.24 -3.32 7.40
CA ARG A 124 -21.25 -4.34 7.68
C ARG A 124 -22.04 -4.50 6.37
N SER A 125 -21.76 -5.53 5.59
CA SER A 125 -22.81 -6.10 4.75
C SER A 125 -23.89 -6.62 5.70
N PRO A 126 -25.17 -6.26 5.51
CA PRO A 126 -26.23 -6.88 6.29
C PRO A 126 -26.23 -8.38 6.01
N ASP A 127 -26.25 -9.17 7.08
CA ASP A 127 -26.62 -10.58 6.99
C ASP A 127 -28.04 -10.64 6.37
N PRO A 128 -28.32 -11.54 5.42
CA PRO A 128 -29.69 -11.80 5.00
C PRO A 128 -30.40 -12.54 6.13
N GLU A 129 -30.98 -11.78 7.05
CA GLU A 129 -31.94 -12.25 8.03
C GLU A 129 -33.16 -12.84 7.31
N THR A 130 -33.53 -14.05 7.74
CA THR A 130 -34.92 -14.49 7.94
C THR A 130 -35.95 -13.98 6.94
N ARG A 131 -36.10 -14.72 5.84
CA ARG A 131 -37.38 -14.82 5.15
C ARG A 131 -37.64 -16.28 4.86
N GLU A 132 -38.37 -16.92 5.77
CA GLU A 132 -39.31 -18.03 5.52
C GLU A 132 -39.69 -18.73 6.85
N ARG A 133 -40.72 -18.18 7.51
CA ARG A 133 -41.83 -18.97 8.07
C ARG A 133 -42.94 -18.05 8.58
N SER A 134 -43.95 -17.87 7.76
CA SER A 134 -45.32 -17.51 8.16
C SER A 134 -46.22 -17.91 7.00
N THR A 135 -46.64 -19.18 7.03
CA THR A 135 -47.99 -19.72 6.80
C THR A 135 -47.84 -21.24 6.87
#